data_AF-A0A2Z6N6N4-F1
#
_entry.id   AF-A0A2Z6N6N4-F1
#
_cell.length_a   1.000
_cell.length_b   1.000
_cell.length_c   1.000
_cell.angle_alpha   90.00
_cell.angle_beta   90.00
_cell.angle_gamma   90.00
#
_symmetry.space_group_name_H-M   'P 1'
#
loop_
_entity.id
_entity.type
_entity.pdbx_description
1 polymer ?
#
loop_
_entity_poly.entity_id
_entity_poly.type
_entity_poly.pdbx_seq_one_letter_code
_entity_poly.pdbx_strand_id
1 'polypeptide(L)' 'MHKLAAKVDVHGLDLINGSGSTIFEDLGFRYIGPIDGHNIDDLVDILKQVKSPKKTGPVLIHVVTEKVLGYPYAEKAADK' A
#
# COMPACT_ATOMS: atom_id res chain seq x y z
N MET A 1 29.09 15.82 -14.71
CA MET A 1 28.50 16.32 -13.44
C MET A 1 27.52 15.29 -12.92
N HIS A 2 27.76 14.82 -11.70
CA HIS A 2 27.23 13.60 -11.09
C HIS A 2 25.74 13.68 -10.70
N LYS A 3 25.05 12.55 -10.95
CA LYS A 3 23.97 11.91 -10.18
C LYS A 3 23.22 12.77 -9.15
N LEU A 4 21.91 12.93 -9.37
CA LEU A 4 20.92 12.91 -8.28
C LEU A 4 19.61 12.28 -8.78
N ALA A 5 19.65 10.98 -9.06
CA ALA A 5 18.43 10.18 -9.06
C ALA A 5 18.01 10.07 -7.59
N ALA A 6 16.97 10.79 -7.20
CA ALA A 6 16.39 10.71 -5.87
C ALA A 6 15.86 9.29 -5.67
N LYS A 7 16.70 8.45 -5.06
CA LYS A 7 16.32 7.12 -4.61
C LYS A 7 15.58 7.30 -3.30
N VAL A 8 14.27 7.48 -3.40
CA VAL A 8 13.38 7.42 -2.24
C VAL A 8 13.28 5.93 -1.88
N ASP A 9 14.07 5.52 -0.88
CA ASP A 9 13.95 4.18 -0.33
C ASP A 9 12.64 4.08 0.46
N VAL A 10 11.90 3.00 0.20
CA VAL A 10 10.59 2.65 0.77
C VAL A 10 10.57 2.62 2.30
N HIS A 11 11.73 2.57 2.95
CA HIS A 11 11.88 2.65 4.41
C HIS A 11 11.57 4.05 4.98
N GLY A 12 11.64 5.12 4.17
CA GLY A 12 11.41 6.49 4.65
C GLY A 12 9.94 6.88 4.77
N LEU A 13 9.04 6.20 4.06
CA LEU A 13 7.60 6.47 4.10
C LEU A 13 6.93 5.89 5.37
N ASP A 14 7.64 4.97 6.04
CA ASP A 14 7.21 4.28 7.25
C ASP A 14 7.15 5.20 8.49
N LEU A 15 7.70 6.42 8.38
CA LEU A 15 7.85 7.34 9.52
C LEU A 15 6.66 8.30 9.73
N ILE A 16 5.67 8.33 8.84
CA ILE A 16 4.70 9.45 8.83
C ILE A 16 3.41 9.14 9.62
N ASN A 17 3.05 7.88 9.90
CA ASN A 17 1.70 7.56 10.41
C ASN A 17 1.58 6.64 11.65
N GLY A 18 2.66 6.28 12.35
CA GLY A 18 2.49 5.57 13.63
C GLY A 18 3.72 4.80 14.07
N SER A 19 4.30 5.22 15.18
CA SER A 19 5.35 4.54 15.91
C SER A 19 4.96 3.10 16.30
N GLY A 20 5.61 2.11 15.72
CA GLY A 20 5.59 0.73 16.19
C GLY A 20 5.64 -0.24 15.03
N SER A 21 6.70 -1.04 14.97
CA SER A 21 6.77 -2.19 14.07
C SER A 21 5.45 -2.94 14.14
N THR A 22 4.76 -3.05 13.00
CA THR A 22 3.44 -3.69 13.02
C THR A 22 3.64 -5.16 13.41
N ILE A 23 2.66 -5.80 14.06
CA ILE A 23 2.73 -7.25 14.38
C ILE A 23 3.07 -8.10 13.15
N PHE A 24 2.82 -7.58 11.94
CA PHE A 24 3.10 -8.24 10.68
C PHE A 24 4.60 -8.20 10.32
N GLU A 25 5.33 -7.16 10.71
CA GLU A 25 6.78 -7.08 10.53
C GLU A 25 7.50 -8.09 11.43
N ASP A 26 7.04 -8.26 12.66
CA ASP A 26 7.53 -9.28 13.59
C ASP A 26 7.26 -10.71 13.08
N LEU A 27 6.21 -10.89 12.27
CA LEU A 27 5.91 -12.15 11.56
C LEU A 27 6.70 -12.31 10.24
N GLY A 28 7.58 -11.37 9.91
CA GLY A 28 8.43 -11.40 8.71
C GLY A 28 7.74 -10.89 7.44
N PHE A 29 6.57 -10.24 7.55
CA PHE A 29 5.94 -9.55 6.43
C PHE A 29 6.52 -8.17 6.25
N ARG A 30 6.76 -7.78 5.00
CA ARG A 30 6.98 -6.37 4.69
C ARG A 30 5.64 -5.64 4.61
N TYR A 31 5.45 -4.62 5.42
CA TYR A 31 4.22 -3.80 5.41
C TYR A 31 4.31 -2.66 4.38
N ILE A 32 3.20 -2.38 3.68
CA ILE A 32 3.06 -1.26 2.74
C ILE A 32 1.65 -0.67 2.90
N GLY A 33 1.53 0.57 3.35
CA GLY A 33 0.24 1.29 3.39
C GLY A 33 0.14 2.31 4.53
N PRO A 34 -1.04 2.90 4.76
CA PRO A 34 -2.31 2.73 4.04
C PRO A 34 -2.33 3.40 2.65
N ILE A 35 -2.95 2.75 1.66
CA ILE A 35 -3.11 3.24 0.28
C ILE A 35 -4.60 3.38 -0.06
N ASP A 36 -4.98 4.39 -0.85
CA ASP A 36 -6.34 4.50 -1.40
C ASP A 36 -6.57 3.42 -2.47
N GLY A 37 -7.55 2.55 -2.22
CA GLY A 37 -7.91 1.46 -3.10
C GLY A 37 -8.69 1.85 -4.35
N HIS A 38 -9.08 3.11 -4.49
CA HIS A 38 -9.75 3.62 -5.68
C HIS A 38 -8.79 4.30 -6.66
N ASN A 39 -7.55 4.56 -6.25
CA ASN A 39 -6.50 5.00 -7.17
C ASN A 39 -5.82 3.79 -7.83
N ILE A 40 -6.30 3.44 -9.02
CA ILE A 40 -5.81 2.28 -9.78
C ILE A 40 -4.35 2.46 -10.20
N ASP A 41 -3.92 3.67 -10.55
CA ASP A 41 -2.55 3.92 -11.00
C ASP A 41 -1.54 3.63 -9.88
N ASP A 42 -1.83 4.12 -8.67
CA ASP A 42 -1.01 3.85 -7.48
C ASP A 42 -0.95 2.36 -7.16
N LEU A 43 -2.10 1.67 -7.18
CA LEU A 43 -2.16 0.23 -6.93
C LEU A 43 -1.33 -0.56 -7.95
N VAL A 44 -1.44 -0.22 -9.22
CA VAL A 44 -0.69 -0.87 -10.30
C VAL A 44 0.81 -0.71 -10.10
N ASP A 45 1.27 0.49 -9.74
CA ASP A 45 2.69 0.75 -9.54
C ASP A 45 3.24 0.06 -8.30
N ILE A 46 2.49 0.04 -7.20
CA ILE A 46 2.87 -0.67 -5.98
C ILE A 46 2.94 -2.19 -6.25
N LEU A 47 1.96 -2.76 -6.94
CA LEU A 47 1.96 -4.18 -7.29
C LEU A 47 3.11 -4.55 -8.23
N LYS A 48 3.46 -3.69 -9.20
CA LYS A 48 4.64 -3.89 -10.05
C LYS A 48 5.93 -3.87 -9.24
N GLN A 49 6.06 -2.95 -8.28
CA GLN A 49 7.24 -2.87 -7.41
C GLN A 49 7.37 -4.10 -6.51
N VAL A 50 6.26 -4.62 -5.99
CA VAL A 50 6.22 -5.81 -5.14
C VAL A 50 6.55 -7.08 -5.93
N LYS A 51 6.07 -7.19 -7.17
CA LYS A 51 6.37 -8.32 -8.08
C LYS A 51 7.85 -8.40 -8.50
N SER A 52 8.63 -7.34 -8.30
CA SER A 52 10.03 -7.30 -8.75
C SER A 52 10.85 -8.45 -8.13
N PRO A 53 11.59 -9.24 -8.94
CA PRO A 53 12.33 -10.42 -8.47
C PRO A 53 13.47 -10.10 -7.49
N LYS A 54 13.78 -8.81 -7.29
CA LYS A 54 14.77 -8.34 -6.31
C LYS A 54 14.23 -8.32 -4.89
N LYS A 55 12.91 -8.46 -4.70
CA LYS A 55 12.24 -8.39 -3.41
C LYS A 55 11.68 -9.76 -3.04
N THR A 56 12.42 -10.51 -2.24
CA THR A 56 12.04 -11.82 -1.72
C THR A 56 11.32 -11.67 -0.38
N GLY A 57 10.31 -12.50 -0.12
CA GLY A 57 9.57 -12.55 1.15
C GLY A 57 8.09 -12.13 1.05
N PRO A 58 7.28 -12.45 2.07
CA PRO A 58 5.86 -12.12 2.10
C PRO A 58 5.65 -10.62 2.30
N VAL A 59 4.61 -10.07 1.66
CA VAL A 59 4.32 -8.63 1.67
C VAL A 59 2.86 -8.45 2.03
N LEU A 60 2.59 -7.53 2.95
CA LEU A 60 1.26 -7.12 3.35
C LEU A 60 1.00 -5.70 2.86
N ILE A 61 -0.02 -5.53 2.03
CA ILE A 61 -0.42 -4.23 1.49
C ILE A 61 -1.75 -3.83 2.16
N HIS A 62 -1.76 -2.73 2.89
CA HIS A 62 -2.95 -2.19 3.53
C HIS A 62 -3.62 -1.20 2.57
N VAL A 63 -4.76 -1.62 2.01
CA VAL A 63 -5.56 -0.82 1.08
C VAL A 63 -6.88 -0.43 1.75
N VAL A 64 -7.20 0.86 1.70
CA VAL A 64 -8.45 1.43 2.19
C VAL A 64 -9.43 1.51 1.03
N THR A 65 -10.58 0.83 1.14
CA THR A 65 -11.63 0.85 0.11
C THR A 65 -12.97 1.24 0.71
N GLU A 66 -13.87 1.69 -0.15
CA GLU A 66 -15.25 1.98 0.19
C GLU A 66 -16.11 0.83 -0.30
N LYS A 67 -16.77 0.15 0.65
CA LYS A 67 -17.72 -0.91 0.32
C LYS A 67 -18.81 -0.31 -0.57
N VAL A 68 -19.08 -0.99 -1.69
CA VAL A 68 -20.15 -0.65 -2.63
C VAL A 68 -19.90 0.60 -3.48
N LEU A 69 -18.66 1.09 -3.60
CA LEU A 69 -18.37 2.21 -4.50
C LEU A 69 -18.68 1.84 -5.96
N GLY A 70 -19.48 2.66 -6.64
CA GLY A 70 -19.77 2.53 -8.07
C GLY A 70 -21.01 1.71 -8.41
N TYR A 71 -21.79 1.23 -7.43
CA TYR A 71 -23.08 0.60 -7.66
C TYR A 71 -24.24 1.38 -6.98
N PRO A 72 -24.96 2.26 -7.72
CA PRO A 72 -25.88 3.25 -7.15
C PRO A 72 -27.01 2.70 -6.29
N TYR A 73 -27.44 1.46 -6.54
CA TYR A 73 -28.54 0.84 -5.78
C TYR A 73 -28.10 0.35 -4.40
N ALA A 74 -26.88 -0.15 -4.29
CA ALA A 74 -26.39 -0.66 -3.01
C ALA A 74 -25.64 0.43 -2.21
N GLU A 75 -25.24 1.55 -2.84
CA GLU A 75 -24.80 2.74 -2.08
C GLU A 75 -25.91 3.38 -1.24
N LYS A 76 -27.17 3.18 -1.63
CA LYS A 76 -28.37 3.71 -0.95
C LYS A 76 -29.01 2.70 0.00
N ALA A 77 -28.46 1.50 0.09
CA ALA A 77 -28.99 0.47 0.96
C ALA A 77 -28.68 0.81 2.43
N ALA A 78 -29.65 0.55 3.33
CA ALA A 78 -29.58 0.97 4.74
C ALA A 78 -28.56 0.18 5.57
N ASP A 79 -27.98 -0.88 5.00
CA ASP A 79 -26.98 -1.77 5.58
C ASP A 79 -25.54 -1.43 5.17
N LYS A 80 -25.31 -0.22 4.62
CA LYS A 80 -23.99 0.27 4.25
C LYS A 80 -23.09 0.51 5.47
#